data_AF-A0A9Q1KRR1-F1
#
_entry.id   AF-A0A9Q1KRR1-F1
#
_cell.length_a   1.000
_cell.length_b   1.000
_cell.length_c   1.000
_cell.angle_alpha   90.00
_cell.angle_beta   90.00
_cell.angle_gamma   90.00
#
_symmetry.space_group_name_H-M   'P 1'
#
loop_
_entity.id
_entity.type
_entity.pdbx_description
1 polymer ?
#
loop_
_entity_poly.entity_id
_entity_poly.type
_entity_poly.pdbx_seq_one_letter_code
_entity_poly.pdbx_strand_id
1 'polypeptide(L)'
;MGQRRRQLKQWSGGMRGTVGKLTIAAIVLVVCTFSFLSSRTTIRSTTTTSEINLEEIWQTAPSEGWRPSSAPRSDWPPPPAQTNGYLRVRCNGGLNQQRSAICNAVLAARIMNATLVLPELDANSFWHDDSGFQGIYDVEHFIRTLRYDVQIVESMPEIHKNGKAKKLKAYQMNPPRDAPISWYTTVALQEMKEHGAIYLTPFSHRLAEEIDIPEYQRLRCRVNYHALRFKPHIMELSNTIVNRLRSQGRFMAIHLRFEKDMLAFAGCFDIFSPKEQQELTEYRKQNFKPKKLHYRERRAMGKCPLTPEEVGLILRAMGFDNSTRIYLAAGDLFGGEHFMRPFRSLFPRLENHSTVDTSGQLAKNTKGLIGSAVDYMVCLLADIFMPTYDGPSNFANNLLGHRLYYGFRTIIRPDRKALAPIFIDREEGHTVGFEGAVRRVMMKTSFGGPHKRISPESFYTNSWPECFCQMSAKSPAERCPPENNMEILHSRLESEGLSDFSLSQSNSTVSAADR
;
A
#
# COMPACT_ATOMS: atom_id res chain seq x y z
N MET A 1 -53.06 -2.10 -49.96
CA MET A 1 -54.11 -1.08 -50.21
C MET A 1 -55.10 -1.11 -49.04
N GLY A 2 -55.50 -0.05 -48.32
CA GLY A 2 -55.09 1.35 -48.18
C GLY A 2 -55.45 1.78 -46.73
N GLN A 3 -54.52 2.42 -46.01
CA GLN A 3 -54.42 3.86 -45.71
C GLN A 3 -55.35 4.46 -44.63
N ARG A 4 -54.68 4.95 -43.58
CA ARG A 4 -54.91 6.19 -42.79
C ARG A 4 -56.13 6.29 -41.86
N ARG A 5 -55.84 6.17 -40.56
CA ARG A 5 -56.52 6.89 -39.46
C ARG A 5 -55.69 8.12 -39.06
N ARG A 6 -56.32 9.30 -39.05
CA ARG A 6 -55.88 10.47 -38.27
C ARG A 6 -57.09 11.29 -37.81
N GLN A 7 -57.11 11.56 -36.50
CA GLN A 7 -57.54 12.81 -35.81
C GLN A 7 -59.05 13.21 -35.89
N LEU A 8 -59.75 13.64 -34.82
CA LEU A 8 -59.51 14.63 -33.74
C LEU A 8 -60.63 14.48 -32.67
N LYS A 9 -60.37 14.43 -31.34
CA LYS A 9 -60.22 15.51 -30.30
C LYS A 9 -61.44 15.64 -29.35
N GLN A 10 -61.23 15.51 -28.05
CA GLN A 10 -61.99 16.18 -26.96
C GLN A 10 -61.13 16.12 -25.67
N TRP A 11 -60.37 17.16 -25.30
CA TRP A 11 -60.70 18.23 -24.33
C TRP A 11 -61.18 17.78 -22.94
N SER A 12 -60.25 17.65 -21.97
CA SER A 12 -60.37 18.20 -20.62
C SER A 12 -58.99 18.19 -19.92
N GLY A 13 -58.43 19.36 -19.63
CA GLY A 13 -57.10 19.45 -19.04
C GLY A 13 -56.75 20.89 -18.71
N GLY A 14 -56.99 21.30 -17.47
CA GLY A 14 -56.62 22.64 -17.01
C GLY A 14 -57.30 23.01 -15.70
N MET A 15 -56.80 22.47 -14.58
CA MET A 15 -56.90 23.16 -13.27
C MET A 15 -56.09 22.49 -12.13
N ARG A 16 -55.65 21.23 -12.28
CA ARG A 16 -55.00 20.48 -11.18
C ARG A 16 -53.47 20.64 -11.08
N GLY A 17 -52.79 21.20 -12.09
CA GLY A 17 -51.32 21.26 -12.13
C GLY A 17 -50.67 22.50 -11.51
N THR A 18 -51.41 23.58 -11.30
CA THR A 18 -50.88 24.87 -10.82
C THR A 18 -50.92 25.00 -9.30
N VAL A 19 -51.94 24.44 -8.65
CA VAL A 19 -52.08 24.48 -7.17
C VAL A 19 -50.99 23.66 -6.49
N GLY A 20 -50.65 22.47 -7.02
CA GLY A 20 -49.59 21.61 -6.45
C GLY A 20 -48.19 22.24 -6.48
N LYS A 21 -47.86 23.05 -7.50
CA LYS A 21 -46.55 23.68 -7.63
C LYS A 21 -46.35 24.89 -6.71
N LEU A 22 -47.42 25.67 -6.48
CA LEU A 22 -47.39 26.81 -5.55
C LEU A 22 -47.25 26.35 -4.09
N THR A 23 -47.84 25.20 -3.74
CA THR A 23 -47.78 24.65 -2.38
C THR A 23 -46.37 24.16 -2.02
N ILE A 24 -45.65 23.56 -2.98
CA ILE A 24 -44.27 23.10 -2.77
C ILE A 24 -43.29 24.28 -2.64
N ALA A 25 -43.46 25.33 -3.45
CA ALA A 25 -42.62 26.52 -3.38
C ALA A 25 -42.73 27.25 -2.03
N ALA A 26 -43.95 27.32 -1.46
CA ALA A 26 -44.18 27.90 -0.14
C ALA A 26 -43.51 27.09 0.98
N ILE A 27 -43.56 25.75 0.92
CA ILE A 27 -42.91 24.87 1.91
C ILE A 27 -41.38 25.03 1.86
N VAL A 28 -40.78 25.11 0.67
CA VAL A 28 -39.33 25.31 0.52
C VAL A 28 -38.90 26.67 1.11
N LEU A 29 -39.68 27.72 0.88
CA LEU A 29 -39.40 29.05 1.44
C LEU A 29 -39.45 29.07 2.97
N VAL A 30 -40.41 28.37 3.58
CA VAL A 30 -40.53 28.28 5.06
C VAL A 30 -39.38 27.45 5.67
N VAL A 31 -38.95 26.37 5.01
CA VAL A 31 -37.80 25.57 5.45
C VAL A 31 -36.50 26.38 5.33
N CYS A 32 -36.34 27.16 4.27
CA CYS A 32 -35.19 28.04 4.10
C CYS A 32 -35.15 29.17 5.13
N THR A 33 -36.28 29.77 5.49
CA THR A 33 -36.32 30.82 6.51
C THR A 33 -36.07 30.27 7.92
N PHE A 34 -36.60 29.09 8.26
CA PHE A 34 -36.26 28.42 9.54
C PHE A 34 -34.79 27.99 9.63
N SER A 35 -34.18 27.59 8.51
CA SER A 35 -32.75 27.26 8.45
C SER A 35 -31.86 28.52 8.59
N PHE A 36 -32.33 29.67 8.08
CA PHE A 36 -31.62 30.94 8.21
C PHE A 36 -31.75 31.55 9.62
N LEU A 37 -32.89 31.36 10.29
CA LEU A 37 -33.13 31.85 11.65
C LEU A 37 -32.48 30.99 12.76
N SER A 38 -32.25 29.69 12.51
CA SER A 38 -31.49 28.83 13.46
C SER A 38 -29.97 29.06 13.42
N SER A 39 -29.47 29.83 12.46
CA SER A 39 -28.02 30.07 12.28
C SER A 39 -27.49 31.31 13.03
N ARG A 40 -28.27 31.92 13.93
CA ARG A 40 -27.83 33.05 14.77
C ARG A 40 -27.79 32.72 16.27
N THR A 41 -27.31 31.54 16.63
CA THR A 41 -26.73 31.33 17.96
C THR A 41 -25.23 31.63 17.87
N THR A 42 -24.85 32.77 18.41
CA THR A 42 -23.44 33.16 18.59
C THR A 42 -22.81 32.20 19.59
N ILE A 43 -22.28 31.07 19.10
CA ILE A 43 -21.46 30.17 19.91
C ILE A 43 -20.15 30.93 20.17
N ARG A 44 -20.06 31.54 21.35
CA ARG A 44 -18.80 32.00 21.93
C ARG A 44 -17.98 30.75 22.24
N SER A 45 -17.31 30.21 21.22
CA SER A 45 -16.40 29.08 21.36
C SER A 45 -15.24 29.52 22.22
N THR A 46 -15.26 29.19 23.51
CA THR A 46 -14.05 29.10 24.31
C THR A 46 -13.16 28.03 23.67
N THR A 47 -12.25 28.45 22.79
CA THR A 47 -11.18 27.63 22.25
C THR A 47 -10.23 27.27 23.38
N THR A 48 -10.56 26.24 24.16
CA THR A 48 -9.54 25.40 24.77
C THR A 48 -8.82 24.73 23.60
N THR A 49 -7.68 25.30 23.22
CA THR A 49 -6.75 24.68 22.27
C THR A 49 -6.27 23.39 22.90
N SER A 50 -6.88 22.26 22.57
CA SER A 50 -6.29 20.95 22.82
C SER A 50 -4.98 20.93 22.01
N GLU A 51 -3.86 21.11 22.69
CA GLU A 51 -2.53 21.06 22.07
C GLU A 51 -2.20 19.62 21.70
N ILE A 52 -1.53 19.45 20.57
CA ILE A 52 -0.96 18.17 20.17
C ILE A 52 0.22 17.89 21.10
N ASN A 53 0.16 16.81 21.87
CA ASN A 53 1.29 16.37 22.67
C ASN A 53 2.34 15.70 21.78
N LEU A 54 3.37 16.44 21.39
CA LEU A 54 4.43 15.92 20.52
C LEU A 54 5.17 14.74 21.14
N GLU A 55 5.38 14.72 22.46
CA GLU A 55 6.09 13.61 23.10
C GLU A 55 5.30 12.29 23.02
N GLU A 56 3.98 12.35 22.99
CA GLU A 56 3.13 11.19 22.72
C GLU A 56 3.25 10.74 21.25
N ILE A 57 3.28 11.68 20.28
CA ILE A 57 3.44 11.34 18.86
C ILE A 57 4.80 10.66 18.58
N TRP A 58 5.84 11.04 19.30
CA TRP A 58 7.15 10.40 19.16
C TRP A 58 7.21 8.97 19.73
N GLN A 59 6.21 8.56 20.51
CA GLN A 59 6.07 7.19 21.01
C GLN A 59 5.17 6.37 20.09
N THR A 60 5.30 5.05 20.12
CA THR A 60 4.40 4.14 19.36
C THR A 60 2.99 4.22 19.91
N ALA A 61 1.99 4.16 19.02
CA ALA A 61 0.59 4.19 19.42
C ALA A 61 0.25 2.97 20.33
N PRO A 62 -0.67 3.14 21.30
CA PRO A 62 -1.12 2.03 22.14
C PRO A 62 -1.61 0.86 21.30
N SER A 63 -1.15 -0.35 21.63
CA SER A 63 -1.54 -1.56 20.90
C SER A 63 -2.91 -2.11 21.32
N GLU A 64 -3.51 -1.57 22.39
CA GLU A 64 -4.77 -2.06 22.99
C GLU A 64 -4.75 -3.59 23.24
N GLY A 65 -3.58 -4.12 23.63
CA GLY A 65 -3.39 -5.55 23.89
C GLY A 65 -3.24 -6.42 22.63
N TRP A 66 -3.31 -5.84 21.43
CA TRP A 66 -3.02 -6.53 20.18
C TRP A 66 -1.52 -6.70 20.00
N ARG A 67 -1.13 -7.85 19.45
CA ARG A 67 0.23 -8.09 18.97
C ARG A 67 0.22 -8.69 17.57
N PRO A 68 1.27 -8.46 16.77
CA PRO A 68 1.39 -9.04 15.43
C PRO A 68 1.40 -10.57 15.50
N SER A 69 0.60 -11.23 14.66
CA SER A 69 0.56 -12.68 14.55
C SER A 69 -0.04 -13.11 13.23
N SER A 70 0.70 -13.90 12.48
CA SER A 70 0.27 -14.50 11.21
C SER A 70 0.20 -16.03 11.28
N ALA A 71 0.29 -16.58 12.49
CA ALA A 71 0.18 -18.00 12.77
C ALA A 71 -1.22 -18.51 12.44
N PRO A 72 -1.33 -19.70 11.84
CA PRO A 72 -2.64 -20.29 11.61
C PRO A 72 -3.34 -20.61 12.92
N ARG A 73 -4.67 -20.46 12.93
CA ARG A 73 -5.53 -20.69 14.12
C ARG A 73 -6.52 -21.82 13.92
N SER A 74 -6.91 -22.10 12.68
CA SER A 74 -7.61 -23.33 12.31
C SER A 74 -6.65 -24.35 11.71
N ASP A 75 -7.17 -25.53 11.36
CA ASP A 75 -6.45 -26.52 10.59
C ASP A 75 -5.81 -25.92 9.33
N TRP A 76 -4.54 -26.25 9.10
CA TRP A 76 -3.70 -25.71 8.03
C TRP A 76 -2.61 -26.72 7.67
N PRO A 77 -2.98 -27.78 6.92
CA PRO A 77 -2.04 -28.84 6.57
C PRO A 77 -1.01 -28.35 5.54
N PRO A 78 0.17 -28.98 5.48
CA PRO A 78 1.16 -28.70 4.44
C PRO A 78 0.60 -28.88 3.03
N PRO A 79 1.23 -28.28 2.02
CA PRO A 79 0.91 -28.62 0.64
C PRO A 79 1.17 -30.12 0.40
N PRO A 80 0.29 -30.83 -0.32
CA PRO A 80 0.49 -32.24 -0.68
C PRO A 80 1.74 -32.41 -1.54
N ALA A 81 2.32 -33.61 -1.54
CA ALA A 81 3.50 -33.94 -2.35
C ALA A 81 3.27 -33.74 -3.85
N GLN A 82 2.07 -34.09 -4.33
CA GLN A 82 1.65 -33.88 -5.72
C GLN A 82 0.70 -32.68 -5.82
N THR A 83 1.06 -31.70 -6.66
CA THR A 83 0.26 -30.50 -6.93
C THR A 83 -0.54 -30.64 -8.23
N ASN A 84 -1.49 -29.73 -8.46
CA ASN A 84 -2.31 -29.70 -9.68
C ASN A 84 -1.56 -29.18 -10.93
N GLY A 85 -0.35 -28.66 -10.77
CA GLY A 85 0.43 -28.05 -11.86
C GLY A 85 1.26 -26.87 -11.39
N TYR A 86 1.83 -26.12 -12.34
CA TYR A 86 2.72 -25.00 -12.08
C TYR A 86 2.04 -23.65 -12.33
N LEU A 87 2.15 -22.74 -11.36
CA LEU A 87 1.70 -21.36 -11.48
C LEU A 87 2.90 -20.45 -11.73
N ARG A 88 2.92 -19.78 -12.89
CA ARG A 88 3.83 -18.68 -13.19
C ARG A 88 3.05 -17.38 -13.16
N VAL A 89 3.64 -16.32 -12.60
CA VAL A 89 3.01 -14.99 -12.52
C VAL A 89 3.98 -13.89 -12.92
N ARG A 90 3.47 -12.84 -13.57
CA ARG A 90 4.21 -11.60 -13.77
C ARG A 90 3.60 -10.49 -12.91
N CYS A 91 4.31 -10.08 -11.86
CA CYS A 91 3.92 -9.02 -10.96
C CYS A 91 4.27 -7.66 -11.57
N ASN A 92 3.25 -6.89 -11.94
CA ASN A 92 3.41 -5.58 -12.58
C ASN A 92 3.28 -4.42 -11.58
N GLY A 93 3.90 -3.29 -11.94
CA GLY A 93 3.87 -2.07 -11.13
C GLY A 93 5.18 -1.82 -10.38
N GLY A 94 5.20 -0.79 -9.52
CA GLY A 94 6.38 -0.49 -8.69
C GLY A 94 6.60 -1.52 -7.57
N LEU A 95 7.75 -1.47 -6.89
CA LEU A 95 8.18 -2.43 -5.86
C LEU A 95 7.08 -2.84 -4.86
N ASN A 96 6.31 -1.87 -4.38
CA ASN A 96 5.25 -2.09 -3.40
C ASN A 96 3.97 -2.71 -4.00
N GLN A 97 3.66 -2.40 -5.26
CA GLN A 97 2.58 -3.09 -5.99
C GLN A 97 2.96 -4.55 -6.26
N GLN A 98 4.22 -4.76 -6.62
CA GLN A 98 4.79 -6.10 -6.79
C GLN A 98 4.76 -6.88 -5.47
N ARG A 99 5.06 -6.25 -4.34
CA ARG A 99 4.97 -6.89 -3.00
C ARG A 99 3.57 -7.46 -2.74
N SER A 100 2.51 -6.65 -2.92
CA SER A 100 1.12 -7.12 -2.76
C SER A 100 0.74 -8.18 -3.80
N ALA A 101 1.23 -8.06 -5.03
CA ALA A 101 1.01 -9.06 -6.08
C ALA A 101 1.64 -10.42 -5.74
N ILE A 102 2.85 -10.45 -5.18
CA ILE A 102 3.51 -11.69 -4.73
C ILE A 102 2.69 -12.37 -3.62
N CYS A 103 2.20 -11.59 -2.65
CA CYS A 103 1.32 -12.11 -1.59
C CYS A 103 0.07 -12.79 -2.17
N ASN A 104 -0.54 -12.17 -3.18
CA ASN A 104 -1.68 -12.74 -3.89
C ASN A 104 -1.32 -13.96 -4.74
N ALA A 105 -0.11 -14.01 -5.32
CA ALA A 105 0.34 -15.14 -6.12
C ALA A 105 0.58 -16.40 -5.27
N VAL A 106 1.20 -16.23 -4.10
CA VAL A 106 1.34 -17.32 -3.11
C VAL A 106 -0.03 -17.82 -2.67
N LEU A 107 -0.96 -16.92 -2.37
CA LEU A 107 -2.31 -17.32 -1.99
C LEU A 107 -3.06 -18.01 -3.15
N ALA A 108 -2.92 -17.52 -4.39
CA ALA A 108 -3.51 -18.16 -5.56
C ALA A 108 -2.97 -19.58 -5.77
N ALA A 109 -1.66 -19.79 -5.58
CA ALA A 109 -1.05 -21.11 -5.63
C ALA A 109 -1.59 -22.02 -4.52
N ARG A 110 -1.77 -21.51 -3.29
CA ARG A 110 -2.41 -22.26 -2.19
C ARG A 110 -3.85 -22.65 -2.52
N ILE A 111 -4.66 -21.72 -3.02
CA ILE A 111 -6.06 -21.95 -3.40
C ILE A 111 -6.19 -23.03 -4.47
N MET A 112 -5.30 -23.03 -5.46
CA MET A 112 -5.31 -24.00 -6.55
C MET A 112 -4.55 -25.29 -6.24
N ASN A 113 -3.92 -25.40 -5.07
CA ASN A 113 -2.96 -26.45 -4.75
C ASN A 113 -1.91 -26.65 -5.88
N ALA A 114 -1.26 -25.55 -6.26
CA ALA A 114 -0.29 -25.48 -7.34
C ALA A 114 1.13 -25.26 -6.80
N THR A 115 2.14 -25.71 -7.55
CA THR A 115 3.53 -25.33 -7.32
C THR A 115 3.76 -23.94 -7.89
N LEU A 116 4.15 -22.98 -7.05
CA LEU A 116 4.48 -21.62 -7.49
C LEU A 116 5.90 -21.60 -8.07
N VAL A 117 6.06 -21.08 -9.28
CA VAL A 117 7.38 -20.68 -9.79
C VAL A 117 7.68 -19.28 -9.30
N LEU A 118 8.94 -19.01 -8.93
CA LEU A 118 9.36 -17.69 -8.43
C LEU A 118 8.74 -16.55 -9.27
N PRO A 119 8.08 -15.57 -8.61
CA PRO A 119 7.39 -14.51 -9.33
C PRO A 119 8.32 -13.69 -10.22
N GLU A 120 7.84 -13.35 -11.42
CA GLU A 120 8.55 -12.42 -12.30
C GLU A 120 8.18 -10.99 -11.92
N LEU A 121 9.18 -10.13 -11.76
CA LEU A 121 8.98 -8.71 -11.52
C LEU A 121 9.06 -7.97 -12.86
N ASP A 122 8.12 -7.07 -13.09
CA ASP A 122 8.15 -6.19 -14.27
C ASP A 122 9.30 -5.18 -14.14
N ALA A 123 10.38 -5.41 -14.89
CA ALA A 123 11.58 -4.57 -14.95
C ALA A 123 11.34 -3.23 -15.68
N ASN A 124 10.33 -3.18 -16.55
CA ASN A 124 10.27 -2.21 -17.66
C ASN A 124 9.42 -0.96 -17.42
N SER A 125 8.73 -0.83 -16.29
CA SER A 125 7.74 0.25 -16.14
C SER A 125 8.19 1.45 -15.29
N PHE A 126 9.30 1.38 -14.52
CA PHE A 126 9.75 2.54 -13.72
C PHE A 126 11.26 2.61 -13.47
N TRP A 127 11.96 1.48 -13.30
CA TRP A 127 13.34 1.46 -12.81
C TRP A 127 14.40 1.02 -13.84
N HIS A 128 13.99 0.45 -14.98
CA HIS A 128 14.89 -0.14 -15.99
C HIS A 128 15.92 -1.09 -15.36
N ASP A 129 15.47 -1.95 -14.45
CA ASP A 129 16.31 -2.86 -13.65
C ASP A 129 15.91 -4.32 -13.90
N ASP A 130 16.84 -5.09 -14.48
CA ASP A 130 16.65 -6.50 -14.84
C ASP A 130 16.95 -7.48 -13.70
N SER A 131 17.28 -6.99 -12.50
CA SER A 131 17.67 -7.85 -11.37
C SER A 131 16.54 -8.80 -10.92
N GLY A 132 15.28 -8.48 -11.23
CA GLY A 132 14.13 -9.35 -10.97
C GLY A 132 13.91 -9.67 -9.47
N PHE A 133 13.14 -10.73 -9.20
CA PHE A 133 12.83 -11.14 -7.81
C PHE A 133 14.09 -11.48 -7.02
N GLN A 134 14.99 -12.26 -7.64
CA GLN A 134 16.24 -12.70 -7.04
C GLN A 134 17.22 -11.53 -6.83
N GLY A 135 17.02 -10.39 -7.47
CA GLY A 135 17.80 -9.17 -7.28
C GLY A 135 17.54 -8.47 -5.95
N ILE A 136 16.31 -8.57 -5.45
CA ILE A 136 15.79 -7.74 -4.36
C ILE A 136 15.49 -8.55 -3.11
N TYR A 137 14.90 -9.74 -3.26
CA TYR A 137 14.46 -10.56 -2.14
C TYR A 137 15.43 -11.72 -1.87
N ASP A 138 15.48 -12.13 -0.61
CA ASP A 138 16.18 -13.33 -0.18
C ASP A 138 15.37 -14.58 -0.57
N VAL A 139 15.76 -15.22 -1.67
CA VAL A 139 15.05 -16.35 -2.29
C VAL A 139 15.03 -17.57 -1.38
N GLU A 140 16.17 -17.90 -0.79
CA GLU A 140 16.29 -19.06 0.09
C GLU A 140 15.39 -18.88 1.32
N HIS A 141 15.43 -17.68 1.91
CA HIS A 141 14.53 -17.33 3.01
C HIS A 141 13.05 -17.40 2.60
N PHE A 142 12.69 -16.90 1.42
CA PHE A 142 11.32 -16.92 0.91
C PHE A 142 10.77 -18.34 0.77
N ILE A 143 11.53 -19.24 0.12
CA ILE A 143 11.16 -20.65 -0.05
C ILE A 143 11.09 -21.36 1.30
N ARG A 144 12.11 -21.18 2.15
CA ARG A 144 12.18 -21.83 3.47
C ARG A 144 11.02 -21.40 4.38
N THR A 145 10.68 -20.12 4.40
CA THR A 145 9.59 -19.59 5.25
C THR A 145 8.21 -20.10 4.81
N LEU A 146 8.01 -20.35 3.52
CA LEU A 146 6.72 -20.76 2.96
C LEU A 146 6.59 -22.26 2.68
N ARG A 147 7.59 -23.07 3.04
CA ARG A 147 7.65 -24.51 2.73
C ARG A 147 6.44 -25.32 3.21
N TYR A 148 5.78 -24.88 4.28
CA TYR A 148 4.58 -25.51 4.83
C TYR A 148 3.26 -24.87 4.35
N ASP A 149 3.36 -23.80 3.56
CA ASP A 149 2.22 -23.11 3.00
C ASP A 149 1.99 -23.53 1.55
N VAL A 150 3.04 -23.49 0.72
CA VAL A 150 2.98 -23.74 -0.71
C VAL A 150 4.31 -24.31 -1.20
N GLN A 151 4.26 -25.20 -2.20
CA GLN A 151 5.48 -25.63 -2.88
C GLN A 151 5.99 -24.53 -3.82
N ILE A 152 7.27 -24.19 -3.72
CA ILE A 152 7.89 -23.14 -4.53
C ILE A 152 9.12 -23.71 -5.23
N VAL A 153 9.26 -23.42 -6.52
CA VAL A 153 10.44 -23.75 -7.33
C VAL A 153 11.03 -22.50 -7.97
N GLU A 154 12.35 -22.49 -8.16
CA GLU A 154 13.03 -21.33 -8.74
C GLU A 154 12.75 -21.15 -10.23
N SER A 155 12.55 -22.25 -10.96
CA SER A 155 12.30 -22.22 -12.39
C SER A 155 11.35 -23.33 -12.83
N MET A 156 10.78 -23.17 -14.03
CA MET A 156 9.92 -24.19 -14.63
C MET A 156 10.68 -25.51 -14.82
N PRO A 157 10.08 -26.67 -14.51
CA PRO A 157 10.71 -27.96 -14.73
C PRO A 157 11.03 -28.20 -16.21
N GLU A 158 12.09 -28.96 -16.44
CA GLU A 158 12.47 -29.45 -17.76
C GLU A 158 11.79 -30.79 -18.06
N ILE A 159 11.13 -30.85 -19.21
CA ILE A 159 10.50 -32.06 -19.73
C ILE A 159 11.39 -32.61 -20.84
N HIS A 160 11.76 -33.88 -20.72
CA HIS A 160 12.51 -34.59 -21.75
C HIS A 160 11.53 -35.14 -22.80
N LYS A 161 11.60 -34.62 -24.03
CA LYS A 161 10.82 -35.14 -25.16
C LYS A 161 11.75 -35.39 -26.35
N ASN A 162 11.76 -36.61 -26.86
CA ASN A 162 12.63 -37.07 -27.96
C ASN A 162 14.13 -36.81 -27.68
N GLY A 163 14.60 -37.09 -26.46
CA GLY A 163 16.00 -36.90 -26.06
C GLY A 163 16.46 -35.44 -25.92
N LYS A 164 15.54 -34.45 -26.03
CA LYS A 164 15.84 -33.03 -25.82
C LYS A 164 15.09 -32.52 -24.58
N ALA A 165 15.82 -31.90 -23.66
CA ALA A 165 15.24 -31.17 -22.54
C ALA A 165 14.54 -29.90 -23.06
N LYS A 166 13.27 -29.70 -22.69
CA LYS A 166 12.50 -28.49 -22.99
C LYS A 166 11.75 -28.04 -21.74
N LYS A 167 11.81 -26.75 -21.42
CA LYS A 167 11.01 -26.18 -20.32
C LYS A 167 9.51 -26.36 -20.62
N LEU A 168 8.74 -26.75 -19.60
CA LEU A 168 7.28 -26.81 -19.70
C LEU A 168 6.72 -25.43 -20.11
N LYS A 169 5.92 -25.39 -21.18
CA LYS A 169 5.31 -24.16 -21.66
C LYS A 169 4.02 -23.89 -20.88
N ALA A 170 3.96 -22.75 -20.22
CA ALA A 170 2.77 -22.32 -19.50
C ALA A 170 1.73 -21.70 -20.45
N TYR A 171 0.45 -22.02 -20.24
CA TYR A 171 -0.68 -21.42 -20.95
C TYR A 171 -0.96 -20.01 -20.38
N GLN A 172 -0.92 -18.99 -21.24
CA GLN A 172 -1.04 -17.61 -20.79
C GLN A 172 -2.51 -17.21 -20.60
N MET A 173 -2.83 -16.63 -19.44
CA MET A 173 -4.17 -16.15 -19.11
C MET A 173 -4.12 -14.73 -18.55
N ASN A 174 -5.18 -13.97 -18.83
CA ASN A 174 -5.40 -12.65 -18.26
C ASN A 174 -6.45 -12.72 -17.14
N PRO A 175 -6.05 -12.77 -15.86
CA PRO A 175 -7.00 -12.86 -14.76
C PRO A 175 -7.88 -11.59 -14.64
N PRO A 176 -9.17 -11.72 -14.26
CA PRO A 176 -10.02 -10.58 -13.94
C PRO A 176 -9.40 -9.70 -12.84
N ARG A 177 -9.76 -8.41 -12.83
CA ARG A 177 -9.39 -7.54 -11.71
C ARG A 177 -10.17 -7.97 -10.48
N ASP A 178 -9.49 -8.06 -9.34
CA ASP A 178 -10.05 -8.47 -8.05
C ASP A 178 -10.80 -9.82 -8.15
N ALA A 179 -10.24 -10.77 -8.92
CA ALA A 179 -10.92 -12.03 -9.23
C ALA A 179 -11.28 -12.80 -7.94
N PRO A 180 -12.51 -13.34 -7.84
CA PRO A 180 -12.93 -14.09 -6.67
C PRO A 180 -12.19 -15.42 -6.58
N ILE A 181 -12.17 -16.02 -5.39
CA ILE A 181 -11.60 -17.35 -5.16
C ILE A 181 -12.18 -18.39 -6.13
N SER A 182 -13.48 -18.29 -6.42
CA SER A 182 -14.16 -19.20 -7.34
C SER A 182 -13.54 -19.20 -8.75
N TRP A 183 -13.00 -18.08 -9.23
CA TRP A 183 -12.34 -18.03 -10.53
C TRP A 183 -11.05 -18.87 -10.54
N TYR A 184 -10.31 -18.88 -9.43
CA TYR A 184 -9.12 -19.70 -9.28
C TYR A 184 -9.45 -21.18 -9.16
N THR A 185 -10.49 -21.54 -8.40
CA THR A 185 -10.89 -22.94 -8.19
C THR A 185 -11.66 -23.55 -9.36
N THR A 186 -12.05 -22.74 -10.36
CA THR A 186 -12.78 -23.21 -11.56
C THR A 186 -11.96 -22.96 -12.82
N VAL A 187 -11.97 -21.74 -13.34
CA VAL A 187 -11.37 -21.37 -14.63
C VAL A 187 -9.86 -21.60 -14.62
N ALA A 188 -9.13 -21.01 -13.68
CA ALA A 188 -7.67 -21.13 -13.68
C ALA A 188 -7.19 -22.56 -13.39
N LEU A 189 -7.85 -23.25 -12.45
CA LEU A 189 -7.53 -24.64 -12.11
C LEU A 189 -7.81 -25.60 -13.27
N GLN A 190 -8.90 -25.40 -14.02
CA GLN A 190 -9.20 -26.22 -15.20
C GLN A 190 -8.09 -26.10 -16.25
N GLU A 191 -7.71 -24.88 -16.61
CA GLU A 191 -6.63 -24.61 -17.57
C GLU A 191 -5.28 -25.17 -17.08
N MET A 192 -5.02 -25.09 -15.77
CA MET A 192 -3.82 -25.68 -15.18
C MET A 192 -3.79 -27.20 -15.29
N LYS A 193 -4.91 -27.87 -15.07
CA LYS A 193 -4.99 -29.33 -15.22
C LYS A 193 -4.86 -29.76 -16.69
N GLU A 194 -5.40 -28.98 -17.62
CA GLU A 194 -5.31 -29.25 -19.06
C GLU A 194 -3.88 -29.06 -19.60
N HIS A 195 -3.20 -27.98 -19.20
CA HIS A 195 -1.90 -27.60 -19.75
C HIS A 195 -0.70 -27.97 -18.87
N GLY A 196 -0.93 -28.40 -17.62
CA GLY A 196 0.10 -28.67 -16.61
C GLY A 196 0.74 -27.40 -16.00
N ALA A 197 0.67 -26.27 -16.70
CA ALA A 197 1.17 -24.99 -16.21
C ALA A 197 0.39 -23.80 -16.80
N ILE A 198 0.16 -22.76 -16.00
CA ILE A 198 -0.45 -21.50 -16.44
C ILE A 198 0.46 -20.31 -16.13
N TYR A 199 0.33 -19.26 -16.93
CA TYR A 199 1.03 -18.00 -16.77
C TYR A 199 0.03 -16.85 -16.64
N LEU A 200 -0.13 -16.32 -15.44
CA LEU A 200 -1.05 -15.21 -15.18
C LEU A 200 -0.32 -13.88 -15.37
N THR A 201 -0.75 -13.12 -16.38
CA THR A 201 -0.09 -11.85 -16.70
C THR A 201 -1.04 -10.89 -17.43
N PRO A 202 -1.08 -9.59 -17.04
CA PRO A 202 -0.41 -8.97 -15.89
C PRO A 202 -1.05 -9.34 -14.54
N PHE A 203 -0.24 -9.51 -13.49
CA PHE A 203 -0.69 -9.92 -12.14
C PHE A 203 -0.58 -8.81 -11.10
N SER A 204 -1.39 -7.76 -11.24
CA SER A 204 -1.58 -6.72 -10.21
C SER A 204 -3.07 -6.54 -9.91
N HIS A 205 -3.46 -6.58 -8.63
CA HIS A 205 -4.88 -6.60 -8.20
C HIS A 205 -5.71 -7.67 -8.91
N ARG A 206 -5.22 -8.91 -8.90
CA ARG A 206 -5.86 -10.04 -9.61
C ARG A 206 -6.50 -11.08 -8.70
N LEU A 207 -6.51 -10.86 -7.40
CA LEU A 207 -7.19 -11.70 -6.42
C LEU A 207 -7.95 -10.78 -5.47
N ALA A 208 -9.22 -11.11 -5.21
CA ALA A 208 -10.10 -10.36 -4.32
C ALA A 208 -9.40 -10.06 -2.98
N GLU A 209 -9.47 -8.81 -2.53
CA GLU A 209 -8.72 -8.36 -1.38
C GLU A 209 -9.38 -8.78 -0.06
N GLU A 210 -10.69 -8.59 0.06
CA GLU A 210 -11.47 -9.10 1.18
C GLU A 210 -11.89 -10.55 0.91
N ILE A 211 -11.44 -11.45 1.78
CA ILE A 211 -11.69 -12.88 1.71
C ILE A 211 -12.21 -13.34 3.07
N ASP A 212 -13.39 -13.95 3.09
CA ASP A 212 -14.07 -14.45 4.30
C ASP A 212 -13.44 -15.73 4.89
N ILE A 213 -12.21 -16.07 4.49
CA ILE A 213 -11.42 -17.20 4.99
C ILE A 213 -10.21 -16.62 5.74
N PRO A 214 -10.24 -16.55 7.08
CA PRO A 214 -9.21 -15.89 7.87
C PRO A 214 -7.81 -16.44 7.64
N GLU A 215 -7.66 -17.75 7.41
CA GLU A 215 -6.35 -18.35 7.16
C GLU A 215 -5.71 -17.91 5.84
N TYR A 216 -6.52 -17.55 4.83
CA TYR A 216 -6.02 -17.01 3.57
C TYR A 216 -5.46 -15.60 3.77
N GLN A 217 -6.11 -14.80 4.61
CA GLN A 217 -5.57 -13.51 5.02
C GLN A 217 -4.30 -13.68 5.85
N ARG A 218 -4.25 -14.65 6.79
CA ARG A 218 -3.04 -14.96 7.57
C ARG A 218 -1.87 -15.43 6.72
N LEU A 219 -2.12 -16.20 5.66
CA LEU A 219 -1.09 -16.54 4.68
C LEU A 219 -0.55 -15.27 4.00
N ARG A 220 -1.41 -14.34 3.57
CA ARG A 220 -0.93 -13.04 3.04
C ARG A 220 -0.08 -12.30 4.06
N CYS A 221 -0.44 -12.31 5.35
CA CYS A 221 0.39 -11.74 6.42
C CYS A 221 1.76 -12.42 6.51
N ARG A 222 1.82 -13.76 6.48
CA ARG A 222 3.08 -14.53 6.52
C ARG A 222 3.97 -14.16 5.34
N VAL A 223 3.41 -14.13 4.14
CA VAL A 223 4.15 -13.75 2.93
C VAL A 223 4.64 -12.31 3.03
N ASN A 224 3.73 -11.38 3.36
CA ASN A 224 4.03 -9.95 3.35
C ASN A 224 5.02 -9.53 4.44
N TYR A 225 4.95 -10.08 5.64
CA TYR A 225 5.74 -9.58 6.77
C TYR A 225 6.90 -10.49 7.18
N HIS A 226 6.90 -11.76 6.78
CA HIS A 226 7.94 -12.72 7.14
C HIS A 226 8.71 -13.21 5.93
N ALA A 227 8.04 -13.72 4.89
CA ALA A 227 8.73 -14.33 3.75
C ALA A 227 9.41 -13.30 2.82
N LEU A 228 8.78 -12.14 2.60
CA LEU A 228 9.32 -11.07 1.74
C LEU A 228 10.35 -10.20 2.45
N ARG A 229 11.51 -10.79 2.71
CA ARG A 229 12.70 -10.14 3.25
C ARG A 229 13.60 -9.66 2.11
N PHE A 230 14.03 -8.39 2.16
CA PHE A 230 15.04 -7.89 1.23
C PHE A 230 16.39 -8.58 1.43
N LYS A 231 17.23 -8.59 0.40
CA LYS A 231 18.58 -9.16 0.46
C LYS A 231 19.39 -8.61 1.63
N PRO A 232 20.31 -9.42 2.21
CA PRO A 232 21.13 -9.02 3.36
C PRO A 232 21.81 -7.65 3.20
N HIS A 233 22.42 -7.37 2.05
CA HIS A 233 23.11 -6.10 1.81
C HIS A 233 22.16 -4.88 1.83
N ILE A 234 20.91 -5.02 1.35
CA ILE A 234 19.90 -3.95 1.41
C ILE A 234 19.55 -3.70 2.88
N MET A 235 19.31 -4.76 3.64
CA MET A 235 18.98 -4.67 5.06
C MET A 235 20.11 -4.04 5.90
N GLU A 236 21.36 -4.43 5.64
CA GLU A 236 22.55 -3.88 6.29
C GLU A 236 22.71 -2.38 6.01
N LEU A 237 22.54 -2.00 4.75
CA LEU A 237 22.56 -0.60 4.31
C LEU A 237 21.45 0.22 4.99
N SER A 238 20.21 -0.26 4.98
CA SER A 238 19.10 0.41 5.66
C SER A 238 19.33 0.56 7.16
N ASN A 239 19.84 -0.47 7.83
CA ASN A 239 20.16 -0.42 9.26
C ASN A 239 21.27 0.57 9.57
N THR A 240 22.30 0.65 8.71
CA THR A 240 23.40 1.61 8.87
C THR A 240 22.88 3.04 8.82
N ILE A 241 22.00 3.36 7.85
CA ILE A 241 21.34 4.66 7.74
C ILE A 241 20.52 4.98 8.99
N VAL A 242 19.67 4.05 9.41
CA VAL A 242 18.81 4.21 10.59
C VAL A 242 19.63 4.42 11.86
N ASN A 243 20.70 3.64 12.05
CA ASN A 243 21.58 3.76 13.22
C ASN A 243 22.29 5.12 13.26
N ARG A 244 22.74 5.63 12.12
CA ARG A 244 23.37 6.96 12.01
C ARG A 244 22.39 8.08 12.30
N LEU A 245 21.16 8.01 11.78
CA LEU A 245 20.13 9.01 12.08
C LEU A 245 19.77 8.99 13.57
N ARG A 246 19.57 7.80 14.15
CA ARG A 246 19.24 7.62 15.58
C ARG A 246 20.36 8.04 16.52
N SER A 247 21.63 7.86 16.14
CA SER A 247 22.75 8.30 16.99
C SER A 247 22.78 9.82 17.18
N GLN A 248 22.04 10.57 16.36
CA GLN A 248 21.88 12.02 16.49
C GLN A 248 20.58 12.42 17.20
N GLY A 249 19.65 11.47 17.44
CA GLY A 249 18.36 11.68 18.09
C GLY A 249 17.21 11.04 17.33
N ARG A 250 15.98 11.24 17.82
CA ARG A 250 14.76 10.80 17.12
C ARG A 250 14.65 11.45 15.74
N PHE A 251 14.09 10.73 14.78
CA PHE A 251 13.87 11.24 13.43
C PHE A 251 12.54 10.77 12.87
N MET A 252 11.97 11.59 11.99
CA MET A 252 10.81 11.20 11.19
C MET A 252 11.21 10.94 9.75
N ALA A 253 10.48 10.05 9.08
CA ALA A 253 10.63 9.83 7.66
C ALA A 253 9.39 10.34 6.90
N ILE A 254 9.61 11.08 5.83
CA ILE A 254 8.56 11.61 4.96
C ILE A 254 8.70 10.97 3.60
N HIS A 255 7.63 10.34 3.12
CA HIS A 255 7.55 9.88 1.74
C HIS A 255 6.85 10.95 0.89
N LEU A 256 7.66 11.71 0.17
CA LEU A 256 7.24 12.87 -0.61
C LEU A 256 7.00 12.47 -2.07
N ARG A 257 5.74 12.14 -2.40
CA ARG A 257 5.34 11.69 -3.74
C ARG A 257 4.96 12.89 -4.64
N PHE A 258 5.98 13.62 -5.10
CA PHE A 258 5.83 14.83 -5.92
C PHE A 258 6.57 14.74 -7.27
N GLU A 259 6.75 13.53 -7.78
CA GLU A 259 7.42 13.24 -9.05
C GLU A 259 6.49 13.47 -10.24
N LYS A 260 7.09 13.67 -11.42
CA LYS A 260 6.41 14.04 -12.68
C LYS A 260 5.24 13.12 -13.02
N ASP A 261 5.41 11.81 -12.86
CA ASP A 261 4.40 10.81 -13.21
C ASP A 261 3.17 10.91 -12.30
N MET A 262 3.36 11.13 -10.99
CA MET A 262 2.28 11.29 -10.03
C MET A 262 1.51 12.58 -10.27
N LEU A 263 2.21 13.68 -10.51
CA LEU A 263 1.60 14.97 -10.80
C LEU A 263 0.79 14.90 -12.10
N ALA A 264 1.37 14.33 -13.16
CA ALA A 264 0.69 14.06 -14.43
C ALA A 264 -0.54 13.16 -14.26
N PHE A 265 -0.45 12.11 -13.43
CA PHE A 265 -1.59 11.25 -13.11
C PHE A 265 -2.69 12.00 -12.36
N ALA A 266 -2.30 12.79 -11.35
CA ALA A 266 -3.21 13.53 -10.47
C ALA A 266 -3.96 14.64 -11.21
N GLY A 267 -3.30 15.29 -12.18
CA GLY A 267 -3.81 16.41 -12.97
C GLY A 267 -3.83 17.73 -12.19
N CYS A 268 -2.85 17.94 -11.33
CA CYS A 268 -2.80 19.11 -10.44
C CYS A 268 -1.74 20.11 -10.93
N PHE A 269 -2.03 20.81 -12.03
CA PHE A 269 -1.03 21.56 -12.81
C PHE A 269 -0.94 23.05 -12.46
N ASP A 270 -2.00 23.64 -11.93
CA ASP A 270 -2.15 25.10 -11.81
C ASP A 270 -1.10 25.76 -10.91
N ILE A 271 -0.41 24.99 -10.05
CA ILE A 271 0.68 25.46 -9.18
C ILE A 271 2.03 25.58 -9.90
N PHE A 272 2.14 25.12 -11.15
CA PHE A 272 3.38 25.13 -11.92
C PHE A 272 3.40 26.26 -12.95
N SER A 273 4.58 26.61 -13.45
CA SER A 273 4.74 27.59 -14.54
C SER A 273 4.10 27.08 -15.86
N PRO A 274 3.72 27.97 -16.80
CA PRO A 274 3.12 27.53 -18.07
C PRO A 274 3.94 26.49 -18.84
N LYS A 275 5.28 26.58 -18.78
CA LYS A 275 6.19 25.62 -19.40
C LYS A 275 6.10 24.24 -18.74
N GLU A 276 6.13 24.19 -17.42
CA GLU A 276 6.00 22.95 -16.64
C GLU A 276 4.61 22.32 -16.79
N GLN A 277 3.56 23.14 -16.87
CA GLN A 277 2.19 22.67 -17.15
C GLN A 277 2.11 21.98 -18.53
N GLN A 278 2.77 22.55 -19.54
CA GLN A 278 2.86 21.94 -20.87
C GLN A 278 3.58 20.59 -20.81
N GLU A 279 4.68 20.52 -20.08
CA GLU A 279 5.45 19.29 -19.91
C GLU A 279 4.63 18.18 -19.22
N LEU A 280 3.94 18.50 -18.13
CA LEU A 280 3.07 17.57 -17.41
C LEU A 280 1.88 17.12 -18.28
N THR A 281 1.32 18.05 -19.06
CA THR A 281 0.22 17.76 -19.99
C THR A 281 0.66 16.79 -21.08
N GLU A 282 1.84 17.00 -21.66
CA GLU A 282 2.39 16.15 -22.71
C GLU A 282 2.74 14.76 -22.17
N TYR A 283 3.43 14.69 -21.03
CA TYR A 283 3.70 13.43 -20.35
C TYR A 283 2.41 12.66 -20.05
N ARG A 284 1.34 13.37 -19.63
CA ARG A 284 0.06 12.73 -19.36
C ARG A 284 -0.56 12.11 -20.62
N LYS A 285 -0.56 12.84 -21.74
CA LYS A 285 -1.13 12.37 -23.02
C LYS A 285 -0.44 11.09 -23.50
N GLN A 286 0.87 10.99 -23.29
CA GLN A 286 1.67 9.85 -23.71
C GLN A 286 1.48 8.61 -22.82
N ASN A 287 1.31 8.81 -21.50
CA ASN A 287 1.40 7.71 -20.53
C ASN A 287 0.05 7.29 -19.91
N PHE A 288 -0.98 8.14 -19.95
CA PHE A 288 -2.25 7.87 -19.29
C PHE A 288 -3.45 8.00 -20.23
N LYS A 289 -4.52 7.26 -19.91
CA LYS A 289 -5.78 7.36 -20.65
C LYS A 289 -6.32 8.80 -20.63
N PRO A 290 -6.90 9.28 -21.75
CA PRO A 290 -7.53 10.58 -21.82
C PRO A 290 -8.57 10.76 -20.72
N LYS A 291 -8.44 11.84 -19.94
CA LYS A 291 -9.38 12.20 -18.87
C LYS A 291 -9.34 13.70 -18.65
N LYS A 292 -10.51 14.32 -18.57
CA LYS A 292 -10.63 15.73 -18.17
C LYS A 292 -10.41 15.84 -16.66
N LEU A 293 -9.39 16.60 -16.27
CA LEU A 293 -9.01 16.82 -14.87
C LEU A 293 -8.96 18.32 -14.62
N HIS A 294 -9.64 18.79 -13.58
CA HIS A 294 -9.67 20.19 -13.16
C HIS A 294 -8.98 20.32 -11.80
N TYR A 295 -7.93 21.14 -11.72
CA TYR A 295 -7.10 21.26 -10.51
C TYR A 295 -7.93 21.53 -9.25
N ARG A 296 -8.77 22.59 -9.24
CA ARG A 296 -9.57 22.97 -8.06
C ARG A 296 -10.45 21.83 -7.56
N GLU A 297 -11.14 21.12 -8.45
CA GLU A 297 -11.98 19.97 -8.09
C GLU A 297 -11.14 18.81 -7.52
N ARG A 298 -10.00 18.52 -8.15
CA ARG A 298 -9.09 17.44 -7.74
C ARG A 298 -8.49 17.72 -6.37
N ARG A 299 -8.08 18.96 -6.12
CA ARG A 299 -7.55 19.43 -4.85
C ARG A 299 -8.61 19.37 -3.76
N ALA A 300 -9.82 19.90 -4.00
CA ALA A 300 -10.94 19.80 -3.07
C ALA A 300 -11.35 18.36 -2.73
N MET A 301 -11.14 17.41 -3.66
CA MET A 301 -11.34 15.98 -3.41
C MET A 301 -10.17 15.29 -2.67
N GLY A 302 -9.10 16.01 -2.32
CA GLY A 302 -7.88 15.44 -1.73
C GLY A 302 -7.07 14.56 -2.68
N LYS A 303 -7.23 14.74 -4.00
CA LYS A 303 -6.55 13.91 -5.03
C LYS A 303 -5.22 14.48 -5.50
N CYS A 304 -4.85 15.70 -5.08
CA CYS A 304 -3.53 16.26 -5.32
C CYS A 304 -2.55 15.81 -4.22
N PRO A 305 -1.30 15.46 -4.57
CA PRO A 305 -0.23 15.36 -3.58
C PRO A 305 -0.06 16.68 -2.83
N LEU A 306 0.37 16.61 -1.57
CA LEU A 306 0.79 17.81 -0.84
C LEU A 306 2.10 18.34 -1.42
N THR A 307 2.21 19.67 -1.52
CA THR A 307 3.50 20.30 -1.86
C THR A 307 4.46 20.19 -0.67
N PRO A 308 5.79 20.25 -0.89
CA PRO A 308 6.74 20.29 0.22
C PRO A 308 6.49 21.44 1.20
N GLU A 309 6.08 22.63 0.74
CA GLU A 309 5.71 23.74 1.63
C GLU A 309 4.51 23.38 2.51
N GLU A 310 3.44 22.81 1.94
CA GLU A 310 2.26 22.38 2.69
C GLU A 310 2.61 21.36 3.77
N VAL A 311 3.49 20.40 3.45
CA VAL A 311 4.01 19.42 4.42
C VAL A 311 4.70 20.14 5.57
N GLY A 312 5.57 21.10 5.27
CA GLY A 312 6.25 21.89 6.29
C GLY A 312 5.27 22.69 7.17
N LEU A 313 4.28 23.33 6.56
CA LEU A 313 3.25 24.09 7.27
C LEU A 313 2.39 23.21 8.18
N ILE A 314 2.06 21.97 7.76
CA ILE A 314 1.36 21.00 8.61
C ILE A 314 2.19 20.67 9.84
N LEU A 315 3.47 20.33 9.64
CA LEU A 315 4.36 19.97 10.74
C LEU A 315 4.56 21.14 11.72
N ARG A 316 4.73 22.36 11.22
CA ARG A 316 4.79 23.57 12.06
C ARG A 316 3.51 23.77 12.88
N ALA A 317 2.34 23.63 12.25
CA ALA A 317 1.06 23.76 12.94
C ALA A 317 0.85 22.68 14.02
N MET A 318 1.41 21.48 13.82
CA MET A 318 1.43 20.41 14.81
C MET A 318 2.42 20.63 15.96
N GLY A 319 3.38 21.55 15.79
CA GLY A 319 4.36 21.94 16.81
C GLY A 319 5.80 21.49 16.54
N PHE A 320 6.07 20.76 15.44
CA PHE A 320 7.44 20.43 15.06
C PHE A 320 8.23 21.69 14.70
N ASP A 321 9.51 21.71 15.05
CA ASP A 321 10.38 22.87 14.82
C ASP A 321 11.58 22.54 13.92
N ASN A 322 12.41 23.56 13.66
CA ASN A 322 13.58 23.46 12.79
C ASN A 322 14.67 22.51 13.32
N SER A 323 14.55 22.02 14.56
CA SER A 323 15.45 21.01 15.14
C SER A 323 15.04 19.58 14.78
N THR A 324 13.83 19.39 14.26
CA THR A 324 13.30 18.10 13.82
C THR A 324 14.17 17.52 12.71
N ARG A 325 14.66 16.29 12.89
CA ARG A 325 15.40 15.55 11.88
C ARG A 325 14.45 14.81 10.96
N ILE A 326 14.62 15.02 9.66
CA ILE A 326 13.74 14.46 8.63
C ILE A 326 14.56 13.66 7.64
N TYR A 327 14.22 12.38 7.51
CA TYR A 327 14.61 11.56 6.38
C TYR A 327 13.59 11.70 5.25
N LEU A 328 14.02 12.09 4.05
CA LEU A 328 13.15 12.27 2.89
C LEU A 328 13.30 11.11 1.92
N ALA A 329 12.26 10.28 1.82
CA ALA A 329 12.11 9.27 0.78
C ALA A 329 11.35 9.89 -0.40
N ALA A 330 12.05 10.16 -1.49
CA ALA A 330 11.48 10.77 -2.69
C ALA A 330 12.28 10.37 -3.93
N GLY A 331 11.60 10.22 -5.06
CA GLY A 331 12.25 10.26 -6.37
C GLY A 331 12.57 11.69 -6.82
N ASP A 332 12.75 11.88 -8.12
CA ASP A 332 13.01 13.19 -8.71
C ASP A 332 11.79 14.10 -8.58
N LEU A 333 11.89 15.08 -7.68
CA LEU A 333 10.82 16.05 -7.39
C LEU A 333 10.66 17.03 -8.55
N PHE A 334 9.46 17.08 -9.12
CA PHE A 334 9.17 17.99 -10.22
C PHE A 334 9.05 19.44 -9.71
N GLY A 335 9.68 20.39 -10.42
CA GLY A 335 9.85 21.78 -9.97
C GLY A 335 11.01 22.01 -8.98
N GLY A 336 11.65 20.94 -8.46
CA GLY A 336 12.92 20.99 -7.73
C GLY A 336 12.98 22.03 -6.60
N GLU A 337 14.00 22.89 -6.65
CA GLU A 337 14.29 23.89 -5.61
C GLU A 337 13.19 24.96 -5.43
N HIS A 338 12.33 25.18 -6.43
CA HIS A 338 11.17 26.07 -6.27
C HIS A 338 10.28 25.61 -5.10
N PHE A 339 10.00 24.31 -5.03
CA PHE A 339 9.16 23.72 -4.00
C PHE A 339 9.95 23.30 -2.75
N MET A 340 11.22 22.90 -2.90
CA MET A 340 12.01 22.41 -1.77
C MET A 340 12.58 23.53 -0.89
N ARG A 341 12.85 24.73 -1.43
CA ARG A 341 13.43 25.82 -0.66
C ARG A 341 12.57 26.27 0.53
N PRO A 342 11.24 26.50 0.40
CA PRO A 342 10.39 26.80 1.54
C PRO A 342 10.41 25.71 2.61
N PHE A 343 10.33 24.44 2.20
CA PHE A 343 10.36 23.31 3.12
C PHE A 343 11.68 23.22 3.91
N ARG A 344 12.82 23.35 3.22
CA ARG A 344 14.16 23.33 3.84
C ARG A 344 14.40 24.52 4.78
N SER A 345 13.77 25.68 4.50
CA SER A 345 13.80 26.84 5.40
C SER A 345 13.08 26.54 6.74
N LEU A 346 11.97 25.81 6.69
CA LEU A 346 11.24 25.38 7.88
C LEU A 346 11.97 24.24 8.63
N PHE A 347 12.57 23.31 7.88
CA PHE A 347 13.22 22.11 8.41
C PHE A 347 14.61 21.90 7.76
N PRO A 348 15.67 22.53 8.30
CA PRO A 348 17.00 22.49 7.71
C PRO A 348 17.73 21.15 7.89
N ARG A 349 17.33 20.32 8.86
CA ARG A 349 17.93 19.00 9.13
C ARG A 349 17.28 17.91 8.26
N LEU A 350 17.56 17.98 6.96
CA LEU A 350 16.97 17.13 5.94
C LEU A 350 18.02 16.21 5.31
N GLU A 351 17.82 14.90 5.42
CA GLU A 351 18.72 13.87 4.89
C GLU A 351 17.94 12.86 4.02
N ASN A 352 18.63 12.15 3.13
CA ASN A 352 18.10 11.01 2.38
C ASN A 352 19.18 9.93 2.25
N HIS A 353 18.88 8.79 1.61
CA HIS A 353 19.86 7.70 1.48
C HIS A 353 21.18 8.13 0.79
N SER A 354 21.17 9.21 0.00
CA SER A 354 22.35 9.71 -0.72
C SER A 354 23.15 10.73 0.09
N THR A 355 22.52 11.48 0.99
CA THR A 355 23.17 12.56 1.76
C THR A 355 23.52 12.18 3.19
N VAL A 356 22.91 11.13 3.74
CA VAL A 356 23.20 10.63 5.08
C VAL A 356 24.65 10.13 5.23
N ASP A 357 25.32 9.86 4.11
CA ASP A 357 26.73 9.51 4.07
C ASP A 357 27.58 10.45 3.23
N THR A 358 28.36 11.29 3.91
CA THR A 358 29.30 12.23 3.31
C THR A 358 30.46 11.54 2.58
N SER A 359 30.73 10.26 2.87
CA SER A 359 31.74 9.48 2.13
C SER A 359 31.29 9.09 0.72
N GLY A 360 29.97 9.18 0.44
CA GLY A 360 29.37 8.83 -0.84
C GLY A 360 29.36 7.33 -1.15
N GLN A 361 29.79 6.46 -0.22
CA GLN A 361 29.80 5.01 -0.41
C GLN A 361 28.37 4.45 -0.41
N LEU A 362 27.51 4.93 0.49
CA LEU A 362 26.11 4.51 0.53
C LEU A 362 25.36 4.91 -0.75
N ALA A 363 25.57 6.14 -1.24
CA ALA A 363 24.90 6.67 -2.44
C ALA A 363 25.19 5.86 -3.71
N LYS A 364 26.37 5.24 -3.83
CA LYS A 364 26.70 4.38 -4.98
C LYS A 364 25.91 3.08 -4.99
N ASN A 365 25.48 2.61 -3.81
CA ASN A 365 24.81 1.34 -3.60
C ASN A 365 23.27 1.45 -3.56
N THR A 366 22.69 2.65 -3.71
CA THR A 366 21.25 2.93 -3.54
C THR A 366 20.54 3.34 -4.84
N LYS A 367 21.04 2.95 -6.01
CA LYS A 367 20.36 3.30 -7.27
C LYS A 367 19.15 2.41 -7.56
N GLY A 368 18.15 2.97 -8.25
CA GLY A 368 17.01 2.23 -8.77
C GLY A 368 16.17 1.52 -7.70
N LEU A 369 15.87 0.25 -7.95
CA LEU A 369 15.00 -0.56 -7.10
C LEU A 369 15.59 -0.80 -5.69
N ILE A 370 16.91 -0.88 -5.59
CA ILE A 370 17.62 -1.00 -4.30
C ILE A 370 17.40 0.26 -3.45
N GLY A 371 17.53 1.46 -4.04
CA GLY A 371 17.25 2.72 -3.34
C GLY A 371 15.83 2.78 -2.78
N SER A 372 14.85 2.35 -3.58
CA SER A 372 13.45 2.25 -3.13
C SER A 372 13.25 1.26 -1.99
N ALA A 373 13.95 0.13 -2.01
CA ALA A 373 13.92 -0.86 -0.92
C ALA A 373 14.57 -0.30 0.35
N VAL A 374 15.67 0.45 0.22
CA VAL A 374 16.32 1.14 1.34
C VAL A 374 15.39 2.19 1.94
N ASP A 375 14.80 3.05 1.11
CA ASP A 375 13.82 4.05 1.56
C ASP A 375 12.66 3.39 2.31
N TYR A 376 12.14 2.28 1.78
CA TYR A 376 11.07 1.53 2.44
C TYR A 376 11.46 1.09 3.85
N MET A 377 12.66 0.53 4.01
CA MET A 377 13.15 0.06 5.32
C MET A 377 13.45 1.22 6.28
N VAL A 378 14.05 2.32 5.81
CA VAL A 378 14.30 3.50 6.65
C VAL A 378 12.98 4.10 7.13
N CYS A 379 11.99 4.23 6.24
CA CYS A 379 10.65 4.70 6.60
C CYS A 379 9.88 3.72 7.51
N LEU A 380 10.10 2.41 7.39
CA LEU A 380 9.53 1.40 8.29
C LEU A 380 10.08 1.55 9.71
N LEU A 381 11.38 1.82 9.81
CA LEU A 381 12.10 1.87 11.08
C LEU A 381 12.08 3.25 11.74
N ALA A 382 11.76 4.32 11.01
CA ALA A 382 11.65 5.68 11.57
C ALA A 382 10.68 5.76 12.76
N ASP A 383 10.89 6.71 13.66
CA ASP A 383 10.05 6.90 14.85
C ASP A 383 8.65 7.36 14.43
N ILE A 384 8.59 8.31 13.50
CA ILE A 384 7.37 8.78 12.86
C ILE A 384 7.48 8.59 11.34
N PHE A 385 6.39 8.17 10.69
CA PHE A 385 6.28 8.17 9.24
C PHE A 385 5.14 9.09 8.76
N MET A 386 5.38 9.86 7.70
CA MET A 386 4.35 10.71 7.08
C MET A 386 4.34 10.56 5.56
N PRO A 387 3.27 10.01 4.96
CA PRO A 387 3.09 10.03 3.52
C PRO A 387 2.45 11.36 3.07
N THR A 388 2.89 11.88 1.93
CA THR A 388 2.29 13.10 1.33
C THR A 388 1.22 12.79 0.27
N TYR A 389 1.10 11.52 -0.10
CA TYR A 389 0.09 10.98 -1.00
C TYR A 389 -0.15 9.49 -0.68
N ASP A 390 -1.40 9.11 -0.43
CA ASP A 390 -1.84 7.76 -0.05
C ASP A 390 -2.77 7.11 -1.09
N GLY A 391 -2.64 7.47 -2.37
CA GLY A 391 -3.43 6.84 -3.43
C GLY A 391 -3.24 5.32 -3.50
N PRO A 392 -4.24 4.57 -3.98
CA PRO A 392 -4.30 3.11 -3.85
C PRO A 392 -3.04 2.44 -4.40
N SER A 393 -2.53 1.47 -3.63
CA SER A 393 -1.46 0.56 -4.05
C SER A 393 -0.14 1.27 -4.34
N ASN A 394 0.33 2.08 -3.40
CA ASN A 394 1.59 2.81 -3.51
C ASN A 394 2.54 2.44 -2.36
N PHE A 395 3.74 3.05 -2.37
CA PHE A 395 4.73 2.93 -1.31
C PHE A 395 4.15 3.19 0.08
N ALA A 396 3.39 4.28 0.22
CA ALA A 396 2.77 4.65 1.49
C ALA A 396 1.86 3.53 2.02
N ASN A 397 0.92 3.03 1.23
CA ASN A 397 -0.07 2.05 1.68
C ASN A 397 0.55 0.77 2.25
N ASN A 398 1.48 0.13 1.54
CA ASN A 398 2.16 -1.06 2.07
C ASN A 398 2.96 -0.75 3.33
N LEU A 399 3.56 0.43 3.41
CA LEU A 399 4.34 0.82 4.57
C LEU A 399 3.45 1.14 5.78
N LEU A 400 2.26 1.70 5.56
CA LEU A 400 1.27 1.92 6.62
C LEU A 400 0.91 0.61 7.31
N GLY A 401 0.52 -0.41 6.53
CA GLY A 401 0.19 -1.73 7.08
C GLY A 401 1.37 -2.43 7.71
N HIS A 402 2.57 -2.27 7.16
CA HIS A 402 3.78 -2.83 7.75
C HIS A 402 4.14 -2.16 9.07
N ARG A 403 4.00 -0.84 9.20
CA ARG A 403 4.22 -0.13 10.47
C ARG A 403 3.18 -0.50 11.54
N LEU A 404 1.93 -0.77 11.15
CA LEU A 404 0.93 -1.37 12.06
C LEU A 404 1.40 -2.74 12.54
N TYR A 405 1.80 -3.62 11.62
CA TYR A 405 2.31 -4.95 11.94
C TYR A 405 3.63 -4.92 12.73
N TYR A 406 4.44 -3.86 12.62
CA TYR A 406 5.72 -3.73 13.31
C TYR A 406 5.61 -2.95 14.63
N GLY A 407 4.52 -3.16 15.36
CA GLY A 407 4.29 -2.61 16.70
C GLY A 407 3.53 -1.29 16.70
N PHE A 408 2.53 -1.12 15.83
CA PHE A 408 1.68 0.08 15.77
C PHE A 408 2.48 1.39 15.73
N ARG A 409 3.58 1.38 14.96
CA ARG A 409 4.50 2.52 14.88
C ARG A 409 3.80 3.75 14.37
N THR A 410 4.18 4.90 14.90
CA THR A 410 3.44 6.15 14.69
C THR A 410 3.47 6.62 13.25
N ILE A 411 2.30 7.04 12.78
CA ILE A 411 2.08 7.53 11.43
C ILE A 411 1.31 8.84 11.54
N ILE A 412 1.84 9.90 10.94
CA ILE A 412 1.08 11.13 10.71
C ILE A 412 0.48 11.02 9.31
N ARG A 413 -0.84 10.83 9.20
CA ARG A 413 -1.52 10.75 7.90
C ARG A 413 -2.39 11.99 7.68
N PRO A 414 -1.92 12.98 6.90
CA PRO A 414 -2.71 14.17 6.62
C PRO A 414 -4.01 13.83 5.88
N ASP A 415 -5.14 14.31 6.40
CA ASP A 415 -6.41 14.29 5.66
C ASP A 415 -6.38 15.39 4.60
N ARG A 416 -5.84 15.06 3.42
CA ARG A 416 -5.69 16.00 2.30
C ARG A 416 -7.01 16.60 1.86
N LYS A 417 -8.13 15.88 2.02
CA LYS A 417 -9.46 16.39 1.66
C LYS A 417 -9.93 17.42 2.68
N ALA A 418 -9.74 17.16 3.97
CA ALA A 418 -10.08 18.12 5.03
C ALA A 418 -9.12 19.33 5.08
N LEU A 419 -7.86 19.15 4.67
CA LEU A 419 -6.87 20.22 4.60
C LEU A 419 -7.02 21.11 3.36
N ALA A 420 -7.56 20.58 2.25
CA ALA A 420 -7.71 21.30 0.98
C ALA A 420 -8.35 22.70 1.11
N PRO A 421 -9.51 22.90 1.77
CA PRO A 421 -10.12 24.23 1.89
C PRO A 421 -9.21 25.22 2.63
N ILE A 422 -8.48 24.77 3.66
CA ILE A 422 -7.57 25.62 4.45
C ILE A 422 -6.42 26.13 3.58
N PHE A 423 -5.86 25.27 2.73
CA PHE A 423 -4.79 25.68 1.83
C PHE A 423 -5.27 26.51 0.64
N ILE A 424 -6.47 26.24 0.13
CA ILE A 424 -7.10 27.08 -0.91
C ILE A 424 -7.34 28.50 -0.37
N ASP A 425 -7.89 28.63 0.84
CA ASP A 425 -8.09 29.93 1.49
C ASP A 425 -6.75 30.67 1.67
N ARG A 426 -5.69 29.95 2.04
CA ARG A 426 -4.35 30.52 2.16
C ARG A 426 -3.79 31.00 0.81
N GLU A 427 -3.99 30.25 -0.26
CA GLU A 427 -3.61 30.65 -1.63
C GLU A 427 -4.34 31.93 -2.07
N GLU A 428 -5.57 32.14 -1.60
CA GLU A 428 -6.37 33.34 -1.85
C GLU A 428 -6.03 34.52 -0.92
N GLY A 429 -5.04 34.35 -0.03
CA GLY A 429 -4.53 35.38 0.88
C GLY A 429 -5.16 35.38 2.27
N HIS A 430 -6.08 34.46 2.57
CA HIS A 430 -6.71 34.34 3.88
C HIS A 430 -5.85 33.50 4.84
N THR A 431 -5.01 34.17 5.65
CA THR A 431 -4.05 33.50 6.55
C THR A 431 -4.47 33.50 8.02
N VAL A 432 -5.50 34.27 8.39
CA VAL A 432 -5.95 34.41 9.78
C VAL A 432 -6.41 33.06 10.34
N GLY A 433 -5.79 32.62 11.44
CA GLY A 433 -6.15 31.37 12.12
C GLY A 433 -5.72 30.09 11.40
N PHE A 434 -4.87 30.18 10.37
CA PHE A 434 -4.40 29.05 9.55
C PHE A 434 -3.85 27.89 10.39
N GLU A 435 -2.89 28.15 11.28
CA GLU A 435 -2.27 27.09 12.11
C GLU A 435 -3.30 26.37 12.98
N GLY A 436 -4.22 27.12 13.59
CA GLY A 436 -5.29 26.55 14.40
C GLY A 436 -6.25 25.69 13.57
N ALA A 437 -6.53 26.08 12.32
CA ALA A 437 -7.36 25.29 11.41
C ALA A 437 -6.67 23.97 11.02
N VAL A 438 -5.40 24.01 10.64
CA VAL A 438 -4.61 22.81 10.33
C VAL A 438 -4.54 21.89 11.54
N ARG A 439 -4.23 22.42 12.72
CA ARG A 439 -4.18 21.65 13.98
C ARG A 439 -5.48 20.94 14.29
N ARG A 440 -6.64 21.61 14.11
CA ARG A 440 -7.96 21.01 14.30
C ARG A 440 -8.24 19.84 13.35
N VAL A 441 -7.73 19.89 12.12
CA VAL A 441 -7.85 18.77 11.18
C VAL A 441 -6.95 17.61 11.62
N MET A 442 -5.68 17.90 11.94
CA MET A 442 -4.73 16.86 12.35
C MET A 442 -5.13 16.16 13.65
N MET A 443 -5.74 16.86 14.61
CA MET A 443 -6.26 16.26 15.86
C MET A 443 -7.39 15.24 15.65
N LYS A 444 -8.03 15.22 14.48
CA LYS A 444 -9.07 14.22 14.15
C LYS A 444 -8.48 12.96 13.51
N THR A 445 -7.19 12.97 13.18
CA THR A 445 -6.52 11.82 12.57
C THR A 445 -5.97 10.90 13.64
N SER A 446 -6.04 9.59 13.42
CA SER A 446 -5.30 8.65 14.27
C SER A 446 -3.82 8.70 13.92
N PHE A 447 -2.96 8.64 14.94
CA PHE A 447 -1.51 8.59 14.79
C PHE A 447 -0.95 7.17 14.78
N GLY A 448 -1.79 6.17 14.50
CA GLY A 448 -1.40 4.75 14.46
C GLY A 448 -2.45 3.88 15.15
N GLY A 449 -2.00 2.80 15.78
CA GLY A 449 -2.84 1.94 16.62
C GLY A 449 -3.82 1.04 15.86
N PRO A 450 -4.44 0.07 16.56
CA PRO A 450 -5.49 -0.77 16.00
C PRO A 450 -6.70 0.07 15.62
N HIS A 451 -7.27 -0.18 14.44
CA HIS A 451 -8.51 0.44 14.01
C HIS A 451 -9.22 -0.44 12.99
N LYS A 452 -10.55 -0.33 12.96
CA LYS A 452 -11.37 -1.06 12.01
C LYS A 452 -11.06 -0.61 10.59
N ARG A 453 -10.72 -1.55 9.71
CA ARG A 453 -10.57 -1.32 8.27
C ARG A 453 -11.92 -0.89 7.68
N ILE A 454 -11.97 0.26 7.02
CA ILE A 454 -13.20 0.79 6.38
C ILE A 454 -12.94 0.99 4.89
N SER A 455 -13.75 0.34 4.04
CA SER A 455 -13.67 0.49 2.59
C SER A 455 -13.70 1.97 2.17
N PRO A 456 -12.79 2.43 1.30
CA PRO A 456 -11.91 1.65 0.41
C PRO A 456 -10.50 1.37 0.97
N GLU A 457 -10.28 1.35 2.28
CA GLU A 457 -8.99 0.99 2.87
C GLU A 457 -8.60 -0.45 2.52
N SER A 458 -7.37 -0.61 2.04
CA SER A 458 -6.79 -1.88 1.59
C SER A 458 -6.34 -2.74 2.77
N PHE A 459 -6.43 -4.07 2.64
CA PHE A 459 -5.82 -5.04 3.55
C PHE A 459 -4.32 -4.79 3.74
N TYR A 460 -3.61 -4.39 2.67
CA TYR A 460 -2.18 -4.08 2.75
C TYR A 460 -1.89 -2.73 3.43
N THR A 461 -2.88 -1.84 3.53
CA THR A 461 -2.82 -0.60 4.33
C THR A 461 -3.15 -0.87 5.80
N ASN A 462 -4.14 -1.73 6.06
CA ASN A 462 -4.56 -2.09 7.40
C ASN A 462 -4.92 -3.57 7.45
N SER A 463 -4.02 -4.39 7.95
CA SER A 463 -4.21 -5.84 7.99
C SER A 463 -4.83 -6.35 9.31
N TRP A 464 -5.39 -5.42 10.09
CA TRP A 464 -6.13 -5.71 11.31
C TRP A 464 -7.58 -6.13 10.98
N PRO A 465 -8.14 -7.13 11.67
CA PRO A 465 -7.53 -7.89 12.78
C PRO A 465 -6.77 -9.16 12.34
N GLU A 466 -6.78 -9.52 11.06
CA GLU A 466 -6.38 -10.86 10.61
C GLU A 466 -4.91 -11.19 10.91
N CYS A 467 -4.03 -10.21 10.77
CA CYS A 467 -2.60 -10.33 11.07
C CYS A 467 -2.24 -10.06 12.54
N PHE A 468 -3.21 -10.02 13.45
CA PHE A 468 -2.99 -9.70 14.86
C PHE A 468 -3.77 -10.64 15.79
N CYS A 469 -3.31 -10.75 17.03
CA CYS A 469 -3.98 -11.51 18.08
C CYS A 469 -3.90 -10.77 19.42
N GLN A 470 -4.72 -11.18 20.38
CA GLN A 470 -4.68 -10.71 21.77
C GLN A 470 -4.34 -11.84 22.73
N MET A 471 -3.50 -11.56 23.73
CA MET A 471 -3.17 -12.54 24.79
C MET A 471 -4.41 -12.86 25.64
N SER A 472 -5.15 -11.82 26.02
CA SER A 472 -6.37 -11.91 26.82
C SER A 472 -7.61 -11.64 25.97
N ALA A 473 -7.76 -12.39 24.88
CA ALA A 473 -8.90 -12.24 23.97
C ALA A 473 -10.22 -12.68 24.60
N LYS A 474 -11.31 -11.97 24.29
CA LYS A 474 -12.68 -12.39 24.64
C LYS A 474 -13.17 -13.53 23.76
N SER A 475 -12.74 -13.56 22.49
CA SER A 475 -13.06 -14.61 21.53
C SER A 475 -11.87 -15.54 21.30
N PRO A 476 -12.07 -16.87 21.23
CA PRO A 476 -11.01 -17.80 20.83
C PRO A 476 -10.37 -17.47 19.48
N ALA A 477 -11.13 -16.89 18.54
CA ALA A 477 -10.63 -16.55 17.21
C ALA A 477 -9.56 -15.44 17.22
N GLU A 478 -9.55 -14.61 18.26
CA GLU A 478 -8.61 -13.50 18.45
C GLU A 478 -7.46 -13.87 19.38
N ARG A 479 -7.55 -15.00 20.09
CA ARG A 479 -6.54 -15.43 21.05
C ARG A 479 -5.22 -15.70 20.35
N CYS A 480 -4.15 -15.21 20.95
CA CYS A 480 -2.81 -15.51 20.48
C CYS A 480 -2.50 -16.99 20.62
N PRO A 481 -1.90 -17.61 19.59
CA PRO A 481 -1.42 -18.95 19.75
C PRO A 481 -0.23 -18.98 20.74
N PRO A 482 -0.04 -20.11 21.43
CA PRO A 482 0.96 -20.25 22.49
C PRO A 482 2.40 -20.20 21.96
N GLU A 483 2.62 -20.69 20.75
CA GLU A 483 3.92 -20.83 20.09
C GLU A 483 4.09 -19.79 18.96
N ASN A 484 5.30 -19.68 18.40
CA ASN A 484 5.52 -18.83 17.24
C ASN A 484 5.03 -19.49 15.93
N ASN A 485 4.96 -18.72 14.84
CA ASN A 485 4.42 -19.21 13.56
C ASN A 485 5.08 -20.50 13.05
N MET A 486 6.40 -20.62 13.18
CA MET A 486 7.16 -21.75 12.62
C MET A 486 7.02 -22.99 13.49
N GLU A 487 7.02 -22.83 14.81
CA GLU A 487 6.75 -23.89 15.77
C GLU A 487 5.36 -24.49 15.55
N ILE A 488 4.33 -23.65 15.37
CA ILE A 488 2.95 -24.11 15.12
C ILE A 488 2.86 -24.91 13.82
N LEU A 489 3.53 -24.45 12.75
CA LEU A 489 3.53 -25.18 11.49
C LEU A 489 4.29 -26.50 11.62
N HIS A 490 5.36 -26.55 12.42
CA HIS A 490 6.15 -27.75 12.66
C HIS A 490 5.40 -28.78 13.52
N SER A 491 4.84 -28.37 14.65
CA SER A 491 4.13 -29.27 15.58
C SER A 491 2.92 -29.92 14.93
N ARG A 492 2.24 -29.22 14.02
CA ARG A 492 1.15 -29.80 13.21
C ARG A 492 1.64 -30.91 12.29
N LEU A 493 2.81 -30.76 11.68
CA LEU A 493 3.38 -31.81 10.82
C LEU A 493 3.79 -33.06 11.58
N GLU A 494 4.38 -32.87 12.76
CA GLU A 494 4.68 -33.98 13.67
C GLU A 494 3.40 -34.72 14.06
N SER A 495 2.32 -33.98 14.34
CA SER A 495 1.02 -34.58 14.66
C SER A 495 0.37 -35.32 13.48
N GLU A 496 0.66 -34.92 12.25
CA GLU A 496 0.19 -35.58 11.02
C GLU A 496 1.13 -36.69 10.51
N GLY A 497 2.25 -36.94 11.18
CA GLY A 497 3.21 -37.99 10.82
C GLY A 497 4.00 -37.73 9.52
N LEU A 498 4.10 -36.46 9.09
CA LEU A 498 4.71 -36.05 7.82
C LEU A 498 6.15 -35.53 7.97
N SER A 499 6.77 -35.67 9.15
CA SER A 499 8.07 -35.07 9.48
C SER A 499 9.29 -35.69 8.78
N ASP A 500 9.13 -36.77 8.03
CA ASP A 500 10.25 -37.57 7.52
C ASP A 500 10.46 -37.43 6.00
N PHE A 501 10.59 -36.19 5.50
CA PHE A 501 11.15 -35.96 4.15
C PHE A 501 12.00 -34.68 4.12
N SER A 502 13.28 -34.89 3.76
CA SER A 502 14.35 -33.93 3.42
C SER A 502 15.08 -33.20 4.57
N LEU A 503 16.01 -33.91 5.21
CA LEU A 503 17.22 -33.31 5.79
C LEU A 503 18.52 -34.11 5.52
N SER A 504 18.48 -35.14 4.68
CA SER A 504 19.67 -35.93 4.34
C SER A 504 20.10 -35.76 2.88
N GLN A 505 20.83 -34.68 2.57
CA GLN A 505 21.81 -34.68 1.47
C GLN A 505 22.72 -33.45 1.54
N SER A 506 23.56 -33.39 2.59
CA SER A 506 24.80 -32.62 2.57
C SER A 506 25.66 -33.00 3.77
N ASN A 507 26.33 -34.16 3.70
CA ASN A 507 27.59 -34.41 4.40
C ASN A 507 28.13 -35.81 4.04
N SER A 508 28.98 -35.87 3.03
CA SER A 508 30.07 -36.86 2.96
C SER A 508 30.87 -36.63 1.68
N THR A 509 32.02 -35.95 1.78
CA THR A 509 33.28 -36.36 1.12
C THR A 509 34.36 -35.31 1.37
N VAL A 510 35.18 -35.53 2.40
CA VAL A 510 36.56 -35.05 2.44
C VAL A 510 37.45 -36.15 3.02
N SER A 511 38.47 -36.51 2.22
CA SER A 511 39.75 -37.13 2.56
C SER A 511 39.80 -38.60 3.00
N ALA A 512 40.42 -39.44 2.16
CA ALA A 512 41.83 -39.81 2.29
C ALA A 512 42.15 -41.05 1.43
N ALA A 513 43.12 -40.94 0.52
CA ALA A 513 43.93 -42.08 0.08
C ALA A 513 45.19 -41.59 -0.64
N ASP A 514 46.25 -41.35 0.15
CA ASP A 514 47.62 -41.67 -0.24
C ASP A 514 47.89 -43.11 0.22
N ARG A 515 47.96 -44.04 -0.74
CA ARG A 515 48.88 -45.20 -0.82
C ARG A 515 48.49 -46.13 -1.96
#